data_AF-A0AAU5LCI3-F1
#
_entry.id   AF-A0AAU5LCI3-F1
#
_cell.length_a   1.000
_cell.length_b   1.000
_cell.length_c   1.000
_cell.angle_alpha   90.00
_cell.angle_beta   90.00
_cell.angle_gamma   90.00
#
_symmetry.space_group_name_H-M   'P 1'
#
loop_
_entity.id
_entity.type
_entity.pdbx_description
1 polymer ?
#
loop_
_entity_poly.entity_id
_entity_poly.type
_entity_poly.pdbx_seq_one_letter_code
_entity_poly.pdbx_strand_id
1 'polypeptide(L)' 'MTNNQKVIGNDKANNPPKGECRQCWLHAYASREVHAHLRWREDCPECVSHMHGRHPEHMIVK' A
#
# COMPACT_ATOMS: atom_id res chain seq x y z
N MET A 1 -30.89 6.81 -8.82
CA MET A 1 -29.85 7.42 -7.95
C MET A 1 -28.51 6.88 -8.44
N THR A 2 -27.91 7.56 -9.42
CA THR A 2 -26.68 7.15 -10.10
C THR A 2 -25.49 7.35 -9.18
N ASN A 3 -24.89 6.25 -8.72
CA ASN A 3 -23.72 6.32 -7.86
C ASN A 3 -22.49 6.58 -8.72
N ASN A 4 -22.16 7.87 -8.85
CA ASN A 4 -21.10 8.41 -9.68
C ASN A 4 -19.75 8.32 -8.95
N GLN A 5 -19.34 7.11 -8.53
CA GLN A 5 -18.00 6.91 -7.99
C GLN A 5 -17.04 6.67 -9.16
N LYS A 6 -16.56 7.78 -9.71
CA LYS A 6 -15.41 7.87 -10.61
C LYS A 6 -14.17 7.38 -9.84
N VAL A 7 -13.96 6.06 -9.80
CA VAL A 7 -12.73 5.41 -9.32
C VAL A 7 -11.65 5.66 -10.37
N ILE A 8 -10.97 6.80 -10.22
CA ILE A 8 -9.84 7.21 -11.06
C ILE A 8 -8.67 7.39 -10.11
N GLY A 9 -7.87 6.33 -9.97
CA GLY A 9 -6.62 6.34 -9.21
C GLY A 9 -6.53 5.19 -8.21
N ASN A 10 -6.07 4.03 -8.68
CA ASN A 10 -5.48 2.97 -7.84
C ASN A 10 -6.31 2.51 -6.62
N ASP A 11 -7.60 2.24 -6.82
CA ASP A 11 -8.53 1.77 -5.78
C ASP A 11 -8.05 0.48 -5.11
N LYS A 12 -7.25 -0.30 -5.85
CA LYS A 12 -6.60 -1.50 -5.35
C LYS A 12 -5.65 -1.16 -4.22
N ALA A 13 -4.77 -0.17 -4.37
CA ALA A 13 -3.76 0.17 -3.36
C ALA A 13 -4.35 0.55 -1.99
N ASN A 14 -5.55 1.16 -1.98
CA ASN A 14 -6.21 1.60 -0.74
C ASN A 14 -7.23 0.59 -0.18
N ASN A 15 -7.57 -0.47 -0.94
CA ASN A 15 -8.55 -1.49 -0.54
C ASN A 15 -7.93 -2.91 -0.61
N PRO A 16 -6.98 -3.23 0.27
CA PRO A 16 -6.47 -4.59 0.42
C PRO A 16 -7.56 -5.57 0.87
N PRO A 17 -7.50 -6.85 0.45
CA PRO A 17 -8.40 -7.88 0.96
C PRO A 17 -8.08 -8.23 2.42
N LYS A 18 -9.01 -8.95 3.07
CA LYS A 18 -8.83 -9.45 4.44
C LYS A 18 -7.61 -10.35 4.55
N GLY A 19 -6.84 -10.21 5.62
CA GLY A 19 -5.58 -10.92 5.84
C GLY A 19 -4.35 -10.21 5.24
N GLU A 20 -4.53 -9.20 4.40
CA GLU A 20 -3.42 -8.44 3.83
C GLU A 20 -3.08 -7.18 4.63
N CYS A 21 -1.79 -6.83 4.63
CA CYS A 21 -1.29 -5.59 5.23
C CYS A 21 -1.58 -4.39 4.33
N ARG A 22 -2.22 -3.36 4.89
CA ARG A 22 -2.55 -2.11 4.17
C ARG A 22 -1.33 -1.44 3.55
N GLN A 23 -0.24 -1.32 4.29
CA GLN A 23 0.94 -0.60 3.82
C GLN A 23 1.72 -1.40 2.76
N CYS A 24 1.82 -2.73 2.92
CA CYS A 24 2.46 -3.59 1.91
C CYS A 24 1.69 -3.54 0.59
N TRP A 25 0.35 -3.55 0.67
CA TRP A 25 -0.51 -3.46 -0.50
C TRP A 25 -0.42 -2.10 -1.20
N LEU A 26 -0.38 -1.00 -0.43
CA LEU A 26 -0.13 0.34 -0.95
C LEU A 26 1.20 0.38 -1.71
N HIS A 27 2.28 -0.18 -1.16
CA HIS A 27 3.59 -0.23 -1.83
C HIS A 27 3.60 -1.11 -3.08
N ALA A 28 2.83 -2.20 -3.11
CA ALA A 28 2.75 -3.08 -4.28
C ALA A 28 2.05 -2.41 -5.47
N TYR A 29 0.98 -1.66 -5.23
CA TYR A 29 0.16 -1.09 -6.30
C TYR A 29 0.43 0.40 -6.56
N ALA A 30 0.89 1.17 -5.57
CA ALA A 30 1.18 2.60 -5.67
C ALA A 30 2.69 2.92 -5.50
N SER A 31 3.57 1.94 -5.73
CA SER A 31 5.03 2.04 -5.53
C SER A 31 5.63 3.35 -6.06
N ARG A 32 5.21 3.79 -7.25
CA ARG A 32 5.73 5.01 -7.89
C ARG A 32 5.42 6.28 -7.09
N GLU A 33 4.22 6.37 -6.54
CA GLU A 33 3.76 7.53 -5.76
C GLU A 33 4.41 7.51 -4.38
N VAL A 34 4.45 6.33 -3.75
CA VAL A 34 5.05 6.14 -2.43
C VAL A 34 6.55 6.40 -2.45
N HIS A 35 7.27 5.97 -3.49
CA HIS A 35 8.72 6.16 -3.60
C HIS A 35 9.14 7.43 -4.35
N ALA A 36 8.21 8.33 -4.70
CA ALA A 36 8.53 9.56 -5.43
C ALA A 36 9.52 10.48 -4.69
N HIS A 37 9.60 10.34 -3.36
CA HIS A 37 10.48 11.11 -2.50
C HIS A 37 11.84 10.44 -2.24
N LEU A 38 12.01 9.18 -2.63
CA LEU A 38 13.24 8.43 -2.41
C LEU A 38 14.25 8.69 -3.53
N ARG A 39 15.54 8.62 -3.18
CA ARG A 39 16.62 8.69 -4.16
C ARG A 39 16.74 7.36 -4.92
N TRP A 40 17.45 7.42 -6.04
CA TRP A 40 17.71 6.22 -6.81
C TRP A 40 18.48 5.18 -5.97
N ARG A 41 17.92 3.96 -5.90
CA ARG A 41 18.44 2.80 -5.14
C ARG A 41 18.43 2.98 -3.63
N GLU A 42 17.68 3.95 -3.11
CA GLU A 42 17.44 4.08 -1.67
C GLU A 42 16.42 3.04 -1.21
N ASP A 43 16.74 2.34 -0.13
CA ASP A 43 15.81 1.39 0.49
C ASP A 43 14.71 2.15 1.24
N CYS A 44 13.46 1.80 0.96
CA CYS A 44 12.32 2.36 1.70
C CYS A 44 12.30 1.80 3.14
N PRO A 45 12.43 2.65 4.18
CA PRO A 45 12.50 2.18 5.56
C PRO A 45 11.20 1.48 6.01
N GLU A 46 10.04 1.96 5.54
CA GLU A 46 8.75 1.33 5.82
C GLU A 46 8.69 -0.09 5.23
N CYS A 47 9.07 -0.24 3.96
CA CYS A 47 9.10 -1.54 3.28
C CYS A 47 10.06 -2.51 3.97
N VAL A 48 11.28 -2.07 4.30
CA VAL A 48 12.29 -2.90 5.00
C VAL A 48 11.82 -3.31 6.40
N SER A 49 11.12 -2.42 7.11
CA SER A 49 10.57 -2.74 8.43
C SER A 49 9.54 -3.88 8.36
N HIS A 50 8.78 -3.96 7.26
CA HIS A 50 7.70 -4.93 7.04
C HIS A 50 8.10 -6.16 6.21
N MET A 51 9.30 -6.19 5.61
CA MET A 51 9.79 -7.36 4.89
C MET A 51 9.75 -8.63 5.75
N HIS A 52 9.50 -9.77 5.10
CA HIS A 52 9.40 -11.10 5.73
C HIS A 52 8.26 -11.22 6.77
N GLY A 53 7.13 -10.53 6.55
CA GLY A 53 5.93 -10.70 7.36
C GLY A 53 5.95 -9.97 8.71
N ARG A 54 6.83 -8.99 8.88
CA ARG A 54 6.93 -8.17 10.11
C ARG A 54 5.90 -7.04 10.19
N HIS A 55 4.77 -7.18 9.51
CA HIS A 55 3.71 -6.18 9.55
C HIS A 55 2.99 -6.20 10.92
N PRO A 56 2.72 -5.02 11.51
CA PRO A 56 1.98 -4.94 12.76
C PRO A 56 0.50 -5.32 12.57
N GLU A 57 -0.07 -6.04 13.54
CA GLU A 57 -1.43 -6.60 13.49
C GLU A 57 -2.51 -5.55 13.16
N HIS A 58 -2.36 -4.31 13.65
CA HIS A 58 -3.33 -3.24 13.40
C HIS A 58 -3.36 -2.76 11.94
N MET A 59 -2.35 -3.12 11.13
CA MET A 59 -2.32 -2.82 9.69
C MET A 59 -2.89 -3.95 8.83
N ILE A 60 -3.20 -5.11 9.42
CA ILE A 60 -3.86 -6.22 8.73
C ILE A 60 -5.36 -5.96 8.66
N VAL A 61 -5.95 -6.13 7.48
CA VAL A 61 -7.40 -6.01 7.30
C VAL A 61 -8.13 -7.23 7.87
N LYS A 62 -9.17 -6.98 8.66
CA LYS A 62 -10.01 -7.99 9.32
C LYS A 62 -11.32 -8.26 8.57
#